data_AF-A0A9W8USP0-F1
#
_entry.id   AF-A0A9W8USP0-F1
#
_cell.length_a   1.000
_cell.length_b   1.000
_cell.length_c   1.000
_cell.angle_alpha   90.00
_cell.angle_beta   90.00
_cell.angle_gamma   90.00
#
_symmetry.space_group_name_H-M   'P 1'
#
loop_
_entity.id
_entity.type
_entity.pdbx_description
1 polymer ?
#
loop_
_entity_poly.entity_id
_entity_poly.type
_entity_poly.pdbx_seq_one_letter_code
_entity_poly.pdbx_strand_id
1 'polypeptide(L)'
;MLLHHPEILHPDRPYFAIAAPWILPSHSHVLSMTLTQAIPNSVMAHTDKVIGFVNSTLLPVISTSTGFSQTFVNLTKSSQPDASGDPDAKFEESLAQKQFKLIHSENIRGMSHESIFLMQKIKEVDGWGDWRDYDDLKPKLVEALKRTTTKPLTMDVFFAEKDHMVGDAAAQGPEWFEKCWNAEEAKDVISYSSTVLPGADHETAWSIGLGVPKRVFERISGRNA
;
A
#
# COMPACT_ATOMS: atom_id res chain seq x y z
N MET A 1 2.37 14.98 -0.07
CA MET A 1 2.92 15.57 -1.31
C MET A 1 1.82 16.25 -2.11
N LEU A 2 0.80 15.53 -2.62
CA LEU A 2 -0.29 16.14 -3.40
C LEU A 2 -1.10 17.20 -2.63
N LEU A 3 -1.34 17.00 -1.33
CA LEU A 3 -2.01 17.98 -0.47
C LEU A 3 -1.33 19.36 -0.48
N HIS A 4 0.01 19.38 -0.45
CA HIS A 4 0.78 20.63 -0.36
C HIS A 4 1.21 21.17 -1.72
N HIS A 5 1.23 20.31 -2.74
CA HIS A 5 1.65 20.65 -4.10
C HIS A 5 0.63 20.17 -5.15
N PRO A 6 -0.63 20.63 -5.10
CA PRO A 6 -1.64 20.27 -6.11
C PRO A 6 -1.26 20.74 -7.52
N GLU A 7 -0.37 21.73 -7.66
CA GLU A 7 0.12 22.27 -8.93
C GLU A 7 0.94 21.29 -9.77
N ILE A 8 1.39 20.17 -9.20
CA ILE A 8 2.05 19.10 -9.96
C ILE A 8 1.07 18.36 -10.87
N LEU A 9 -0.23 18.46 -10.58
CA LEU A 9 -1.26 17.84 -11.40
C LEU A 9 -1.36 18.56 -12.73
N HIS A 10 -1.66 17.80 -13.77
CA HIS A 10 -1.93 18.39 -15.08
C HIS A 10 -3.18 19.28 -15.01
N PRO A 11 -3.15 20.52 -15.54
CA PRO A 11 -4.25 21.48 -15.40
C PRO A 11 -5.58 20.96 -15.98
N ASP A 12 -5.54 20.33 -17.15
CA ASP A 12 -6.76 19.85 -17.85
C ASP A 12 -7.17 18.40 -17.53
N ARG A 13 -6.25 17.60 -16.98
CA ARG A 13 -6.43 16.16 -16.72
C ARG A 13 -5.78 15.75 -15.40
N PRO A 14 -6.17 16.36 -14.27
CA PRO A 14 -5.63 16.00 -12.97
C PRO A 14 -5.92 14.52 -12.70
N TYR A 15 -4.87 13.74 -12.49
CA TYR A 15 -4.97 12.29 -12.31
C TYR A 15 -4.02 11.83 -11.21
N PHE A 16 -4.53 10.92 -10.37
CA PHE A 16 -3.77 10.26 -9.32
C PHE A 16 -4.13 8.78 -9.28
N ALA A 17 -3.13 7.93 -9.12
CA ALA A 17 -3.32 6.49 -8.98
C ALA A 17 -2.58 5.98 -7.75
N ILE A 18 -3.20 5.07 -7.02
CA ILE A 18 -2.58 4.36 -5.90
C ILE A 18 -2.93 2.88 -6.03
N ALA A 19 -1.94 2.01 -5.87
CA ALA A 19 -2.13 0.57 -5.80
C ALA A 19 -1.66 0.07 -4.44
N ALA A 20 -2.40 -0.88 -3.86
CA ALA A 20 -2.21 -1.39 -2.50
C ALA A 20 -2.00 -0.26 -1.47
N PRO A 21 -3.00 0.64 -1.28
CA PRO A 21 -2.85 1.74 -0.33
C PRO A 21 -2.50 1.19 1.06
N TRP A 22 -1.52 1.81 1.72
CA TRP A 22 -1.21 1.47 3.10
C TRP A 22 -2.33 1.94 4.02
N ILE A 23 -2.89 1.03 4.83
CA ILE A 23 -3.99 1.32 5.75
C ILE A 23 -3.52 0.96 7.16
N LEU A 24 -3.73 1.87 8.12
CA LEU A 24 -3.26 1.65 9.48
C LEU A 24 -3.89 0.39 10.10
N PRO A 25 -3.15 -0.32 10.98
CA PRO A 25 -3.68 -1.49 11.67
C PRO A 25 -4.93 -1.23 12.52
N SER A 26 -5.13 0.02 12.95
CA SER A 26 -6.36 0.48 13.61
C SER A 26 -7.63 0.38 12.76
N HIS A 27 -7.47 0.32 11.42
CA HIS A 27 -8.56 0.20 10.46
C HIS A 27 -8.58 -1.18 9.78
N SER A 28 -7.41 -1.74 9.45
CA SER A 28 -7.32 -3.04 8.78
C SER A 28 -7.54 -4.23 9.70
N HIS A 29 -7.19 -4.10 10.99
CA HIS A 29 -7.24 -5.17 11.99
C HIS A 29 -6.49 -6.45 11.60
N VAL A 30 -5.55 -6.36 10.65
CA VAL A 30 -4.66 -7.46 10.30
C VAL A 30 -3.78 -7.77 11.51
N LEU A 31 -3.87 -9.00 12.02
CA LEU A 31 -3.24 -9.38 13.29
C LEU A 31 -1.72 -9.18 13.29
N SER A 32 -1.04 -9.58 12.21
CA SER A 32 0.41 -9.43 12.07
C SER A 32 0.82 -7.96 12.16
N MET A 33 0.14 -7.07 11.43
CA MET A 33 0.44 -5.63 11.46
C MET A 33 0.04 -4.95 12.76
N THR A 34 -1.05 -5.39 13.39
CA THR A 34 -1.45 -4.90 14.74
C THR A 34 -0.36 -5.22 15.76
N LEU A 35 0.18 -6.44 15.71
CA LEU A 35 1.28 -6.85 16.58
C LEU A 35 2.56 -6.07 16.27
N THR A 36 2.90 -5.87 14.99
CA THR A 36 4.03 -5.05 14.57
C THR A 36 3.90 -3.62 15.11
N GLN A 37 2.70 -3.03 15.04
CA GLN A 37 2.45 -1.68 15.58
C GLN A 37 2.64 -1.61 17.10
N ALA A 38 2.46 -2.71 17.84
CA ALA A 38 2.69 -2.76 19.28
C ALA A 38 4.18 -2.82 19.66
N ILE A 39 5.09 -3.17 18.74
CA ILE A 39 6.53 -3.30 19.01
C ILE A 39 7.14 -1.93 19.35
N PRO A 40 7.88 -1.75 20.45
CA PRO A 40 8.52 -0.46 20.77
C PRO A 40 9.49 0.04 19.70
N ASN A 41 9.60 1.37 19.53
CA ASN A 41 10.51 2.00 18.56
C ASN A 41 11.96 1.57 18.70
N SER A 42 12.42 1.40 19.94
CA SER A 42 13.79 0.94 20.23
C SER A 42 14.08 -0.45 19.68
N VAL A 43 13.06 -1.29 19.54
CA VAL A 43 13.19 -2.63 18.96
C VAL A 43 13.11 -2.55 17.43
N MET A 44 12.17 -1.77 16.88
CA MET A 44 12.08 -1.56 15.41
C MET A 44 13.32 -0.91 14.79
N ALA A 45 14.01 -0.05 15.54
CA ALA A 45 15.27 0.59 15.10
C ALA A 45 16.47 -0.37 15.06
N HIS A 46 16.35 -1.59 15.59
CA HIS A 46 17.38 -2.62 15.61
C HIS A 46 16.87 -3.89 14.92
N THR A 47 16.91 -3.87 13.58
CA THR A 47 16.28 -4.86 12.70
C THR A 47 16.79 -6.30 12.92
N ASP A 48 18.07 -6.47 13.28
CA ASP A 48 18.68 -7.78 13.62
C ASP A 48 18.01 -8.45 14.83
N LYS A 49 17.49 -7.65 15.78
CA LYS A 49 16.77 -8.14 16.97
C LYS A 49 15.29 -8.35 16.70
N VAL A 50 14.70 -7.69 15.70
CA VAL A 50 13.31 -7.91 15.28
C VAL A 50 13.19 -9.25 14.56
N ILE A 51 14.10 -9.56 13.63
CA ILE A 51 14.18 -10.88 12.98
C ILE A 51 14.40 -11.97 14.04
N GLY A 52 15.27 -11.71 15.02
CA GLY A 52 15.47 -12.57 16.19
C GLY A 52 14.21 -12.76 17.04
N PHE A 53 13.48 -11.70 17.36
CA PHE A 53 12.25 -11.72 18.18
C PHE A 53 11.08 -12.42 17.48
N VAL A 54 10.90 -12.18 16.18
CA VAL A 54 9.89 -12.88 15.38
C VAL A 54 10.22 -14.38 15.32
N ASN A 55 11.47 -14.75 15.07
CA ASN A 55 11.90 -16.15 15.07
C ASN A 55 11.87 -16.80 16.47
N SER A 56 12.24 -16.09 17.54
CA SER A 56 12.38 -16.68 18.88
C SER A 56 11.09 -16.67 19.71
N THR A 57 10.20 -15.71 19.48
CA THR A 57 9.04 -15.46 20.36
C THR A 57 7.71 -15.75 19.67
N LEU A 58 7.61 -15.65 18.34
CA LEU A 58 6.35 -15.92 17.63
C LEU A 58 6.24 -17.35 17.08
N LEU A 59 7.35 -18.02 16.72
CA LEU A 59 7.31 -19.41 16.26
C LEU A 59 6.77 -20.42 17.32
N PRO A 60 7.13 -20.34 18.62
CA PRO A 60 6.63 -21.32 19.60
C PRO A 60 5.15 -21.13 19.96
N VAL A 61 4.63 -19.90 19.90
CA VAL A 61 3.24 -19.58 20.28
C VAL A 61 2.26 -19.87 19.13
N ILE A 62 2.75 -19.90 17.88
CA ILE A 62 1.97 -20.22 16.67
C ILE A 62 1.95 -21.74 16.37
N SER A 63 2.86 -22.53 16.98
CA SER A 63 2.94 -23.98 16.80
C SER A 63 1.72 -24.76 17.34
N THR A 64 0.82 -24.14 18.10
CA THR A 64 -0.35 -24.82 18.69
C THR A 64 -1.65 -24.69 17.89
N SER A 65 -1.65 -24.04 16.72
CA SER A 65 -2.82 -24.00 15.83
C SER A 65 -2.46 -24.52 14.43
N THR A 66 -2.88 -25.76 14.15
CA THR A 66 -2.62 -26.54 12.92
C THR A 66 -3.09 -25.90 11.60
N GLY A 67 -3.73 -24.73 11.62
CA GLY A 67 -4.17 -23.99 10.42
C GLY A 67 -3.19 -22.92 9.91
N PHE A 68 -2.21 -22.48 10.71
CA PHE A 68 -1.36 -21.31 10.37
C PHE A 68 -0.11 -21.66 9.54
N SER A 69 0.29 -22.93 9.50
CA SER A 69 1.46 -23.36 8.72
C SER A 69 1.25 -23.24 7.20
N GLN A 70 0.01 -23.32 6.70
CA GLN A 70 -0.25 -23.06 5.28
C GLN A 70 -0.12 -21.56 4.92
N THR A 71 -0.45 -20.65 5.85
CA THR A 71 -0.33 -19.20 5.65
C THR A 71 1.13 -18.77 5.53
N PHE A 72 2.05 -19.35 6.31
CA PHE A 72 3.49 -19.04 6.22
C PHE A 72 4.14 -19.62 4.95
N VAL A 73 3.73 -20.82 4.51
CA VAL A 73 4.21 -21.39 3.24
C VAL A 73 3.68 -20.57 2.05
N ASN A 74 2.47 -20.02 2.15
CA ASN A 74 1.95 -19.07 1.17
C ASN A 74 2.63 -17.69 1.24
N LEU A 75 3.13 -17.25 2.40
CA LEU A 75 3.93 -16.03 2.52
C LEU A 75 5.27 -16.13 1.75
N THR A 76 5.81 -17.34 1.61
CA THR A 76 6.99 -17.63 0.76
C THR A 76 6.64 -17.96 -0.70
N LYS A 77 5.36 -18.21 -0.99
CA LYS A 77 4.82 -18.32 -2.34
C LYS A 77 4.08 -17.03 -2.64
N SER A 78 4.83 -15.96 -2.93
CA SER A 78 4.24 -14.85 -3.69
C SER A 78 3.54 -15.49 -4.88
N SER A 79 2.21 -15.35 -4.90
CA SER A 79 1.39 -15.86 -5.98
C SER A 79 1.57 -14.85 -7.10
N GLN A 80 2.74 -14.87 -7.73
CA GLN A 80 3.01 -13.93 -8.79
C GLN A 80 2.02 -14.22 -9.92
N PRO A 81 1.31 -13.21 -10.41
CA PRO A 81 0.39 -13.40 -11.53
C PRO A 81 1.19 -13.98 -12.69
N ASP A 82 0.66 -15.04 -13.33
CA ASP A 82 1.26 -15.63 -14.52
C ASP A 82 1.60 -14.51 -15.48
N ALA A 83 2.90 -14.30 -15.74
CA ALA A 83 3.34 -13.27 -16.66
C ALA A 83 2.63 -13.53 -18.00
N SER A 84 1.72 -12.63 -18.34
CA SER A 84 1.14 -12.57 -19.68
C SER A 84 2.28 -12.62 -20.69
N GLY A 85 2.02 -13.00 -21.95
CA GLY A 85 3.07 -13.13 -22.98
C GLY A 85 3.95 -11.88 -23.22
N ASP A 86 3.72 -10.79 -22.49
CA ASP A 86 4.53 -9.59 -22.38
C ASP A 86 5.98 -9.88 -21.92
N PRO A 87 6.99 -9.54 -22.73
CA PRO A 87 8.39 -9.73 -22.38
C PRO A 87 8.84 -8.89 -21.18
N ASP A 88 8.25 -7.72 -20.93
CA ASP A 88 8.65 -6.83 -19.84
C ASP A 88 8.16 -7.38 -18.49
N ALA A 89 6.95 -7.96 -18.45
CA ALA A 89 6.44 -8.65 -17.27
C ALA A 89 7.31 -9.86 -16.89
N LYS A 90 7.74 -10.65 -17.87
CA LYS A 90 8.66 -11.79 -17.64
C LYS A 90 10.03 -11.32 -17.16
N PHE A 91 10.50 -10.19 -17.68
CA PHE A 91 11.75 -9.60 -17.22
C PHE A 91 11.65 -9.16 -15.76
N GLU A 92 10.60 -8.44 -15.38
CA GLU A 92 10.32 -8.05 -13.99
C GLU A 92 10.26 -9.27 -13.05
N GLU A 93 9.52 -10.32 -13.44
CA GLU A 93 9.44 -11.58 -12.69
C GLU A 93 10.84 -12.22 -12.49
N SER A 94 11.67 -12.23 -13.55
CA SER A 94 13.03 -12.78 -13.48
C SER A 94 13.96 -12.01 -12.52
N LEU A 95 13.62 -10.74 -12.24
CA LEU A 95 14.37 -9.91 -11.29
C LEU A 95 13.95 -10.14 -9.85
N ALA A 96 12.72 -10.60 -9.58
CA ALA A 96 12.16 -10.70 -8.23
C ALA A 96 13.08 -11.48 -7.27
N GLN A 97 13.57 -12.66 -7.69
CA GLN A 97 14.48 -13.46 -6.87
C GLN A 97 15.84 -12.78 -6.64
N LYS A 98 16.34 -12.01 -7.62
CA LYS A 98 17.61 -11.28 -7.49
C LYS A 98 17.44 -10.08 -6.58
N GLN A 99 16.35 -9.34 -6.70
CA GLN A 99 15.98 -8.22 -5.84
C GLN A 99 15.86 -8.67 -4.39
N PHE A 100 15.12 -9.77 -4.13
CA PHE A 100 14.98 -10.32 -2.79
C PHE A 100 16.36 -10.63 -2.16
N LYS A 101 17.25 -11.29 -2.92
CA LYS A 101 18.61 -11.60 -2.44
C LYS A 101 19.45 -10.36 -2.17
N LEU A 102 19.39 -9.36 -3.06
CA LEU A 102 20.15 -8.11 -2.90
C LEU A 102 19.68 -7.32 -1.68
N ILE A 103 18.36 -7.13 -1.53
CA ILE A 103 17.77 -6.42 -0.39
C ILE A 103 18.19 -7.07 0.94
N HIS A 104 18.16 -8.40 1.01
CA HIS A 104 18.58 -9.12 2.22
C HIS A 104 20.09 -9.16 2.44
N SER A 105 20.90 -8.86 1.41
CA SER A 105 22.35 -8.77 1.54
C SER A 105 22.84 -7.39 1.96
N GLU A 106 21.97 -6.37 1.88
CA GLU A 106 22.28 -4.99 2.22
C GLU A 106 21.75 -4.59 3.60
N ASN A 107 22.14 -3.39 4.04
CA ASN A 107 21.69 -2.86 5.32
C ASN A 107 20.21 -2.44 5.24
N ILE A 108 19.35 -3.21 5.89
CA ILE A 108 17.89 -2.99 5.96
C ILE A 108 17.44 -1.86 6.90
N ARG A 109 18.36 -1.00 7.37
CA ARG A 109 18.03 0.16 8.23
C ARG A 109 16.99 1.10 7.61
N GLY A 110 16.95 1.19 6.27
CA GLY A 110 15.91 1.92 5.54
C GLY A 110 14.50 1.39 5.88
N MET A 111 14.31 0.08 5.82
CA MET A 111 13.04 -0.59 6.10
C MET A 111 12.58 -0.37 7.55
N SER A 112 13.51 -0.28 8.50
CA SER A 112 13.19 0.06 9.89
C SER A 112 12.63 1.47 10.04
N HIS A 113 13.21 2.47 9.35
CA HIS A 113 12.67 3.82 9.36
C HIS A 113 11.32 3.90 8.66
N GLU A 114 11.14 3.19 7.54
CA GLU A 114 9.85 3.08 6.85
C GLU A 114 8.79 2.45 7.76
N SER A 115 9.12 1.38 8.48
CA SER A 115 8.20 0.75 9.43
C SER A 115 7.77 1.71 10.54
N ILE A 116 8.71 2.48 11.11
CA ILE A 116 8.39 3.51 12.12
C ILE A 116 7.48 4.60 11.54
N PHE A 117 7.74 5.02 10.30
CA PHE A 117 6.93 6.02 9.60
C PHE A 117 5.52 5.51 9.27
N LEU A 118 5.40 4.33 8.65
CA LEU A 118 4.13 3.71 8.27
C LEU A 118 3.26 3.37 9.48
N MET A 119 3.88 3.01 10.61
CA MET A 119 3.17 2.73 11.87
C MET A 119 2.84 4.00 12.68
N GLN A 120 3.19 5.19 12.17
CA GLN A 120 3.00 6.49 12.82
C GLN A 120 3.63 6.58 14.21
N LYS A 121 4.87 6.11 14.34
CA LYS A 121 5.57 6.03 15.63
C LYS A 121 6.70 7.03 15.76
N ILE A 122 6.76 8.03 14.89
CA ILE A 122 7.72 9.12 15.00
C ILE A 122 7.32 9.98 16.20
N LYS A 123 8.26 10.20 17.12
CA LYS A 123 7.99 10.97 18.34
C LYS A 123 7.61 12.41 17.96
N GLU A 124 6.59 12.96 18.61
CA GLU A 124 6.13 14.35 18.42
C GLU A 124 5.53 14.64 17.03
N VAL A 125 5.36 13.61 16.18
CA VAL A 125 4.66 13.70 14.90
C VAL A 125 3.41 12.85 15.00
N ASP A 126 2.27 13.49 14.76
CA ASP A 126 0.96 12.87 14.79
C ASP A 126 0.50 12.64 13.36
N GLY A 127 0.60 11.39 12.87
CA GLY A 127 0.24 11.05 11.50
C GLY A 127 1.37 11.14 10.47
N TRP A 128 1.00 11.49 9.25
CA TRP A 128 1.90 11.61 8.08
C TRP A 128 2.05 13.07 7.61
N GLY A 129 2.33 13.96 8.57
CA GLY A 129 2.56 15.39 8.32
C GLY A 129 1.56 16.25 9.07
N ASP A 130 0.84 17.12 8.34
CA ASP A 130 -0.26 17.93 8.88
C ASP A 130 -1.63 17.24 8.76
N TRP A 131 -1.62 15.96 8.40
CA TRP A 131 -2.79 15.09 8.34
C TRP A 131 -2.50 13.75 9.01
N ARG A 132 -3.51 13.23 9.72
CA ARG A 132 -3.39 11.99 10.50
C ARG A 132 -3.55 10.74 9.66
N ASP A 133 -4.73 10.59 9.07
CA ASP A 133 -5.09 9.45 8.23
C ASP A 133 -6.01 9.92 7.09
N TYR A 134 -6.50 9.02 6.25
CA TYR A 134 -7.24 9.35 5.04
C TYR A 134 -8.54 10.14 5.27
N ASP A 135 -9.19 9.95 6.41
CA ASP A 135 -10.40 10.68 6.81
C ASP A 135 -10.11 12.17 7.13
N ASP A 136 -8.92 12.48 7.64
CA ASP A 136 -8.41 13.85 7.82
C ASP A 136 -7.78 14.41 6.53
N LEU A 137 -7.17 13.55 5.70
CA LEU A 137 -6.58 13.95 4.41
C LEU A 137 -7.63 14.44 3.42
N LYS A 138 -8.70 13.67 3.21
CA LYS A 138 -9.70 13.97 2.17
C LYS A 138 -10.22 15.42 2.23
N PRO A 139 -10.74 15.93 3.36
CA PRO A 139 -11.26 17.30 3.41
C PRO A 139 -10.18 18.34 3.09
N LYS A 140 -8.96 18.18 3.62
CA LYS A 140 -7.83 19.08 3.34
C LYS A 140 -7.45 19.06 1.86
N LEU A 141 -7.41 17.88 1.26
CA LEU A 141 -7.09 17.72 -0.17
C LEU A 141 -8.16 18.36 -1.05
N VAL A 142 -9.44 18.17 -0.72
CA VAL A 142 -10.55 18.80 -1.44
C VAL A 142 -10.44 20.33 -1.41
N GLU A 143 -10.12 20.91 -0.25
CA GLU A 143 -9.89 22.34 -0.15
C GLU A 143 -8.71 22.83 -0.98
N ALA A 144 -7.60 22.08 -0.98
CA ALA A 144 -6.42 22.42 -1.78
C ALA A 144 -6.74 22.36 -3.28
N LEU A 145 -7.44 21.31 -3.74
CA LEU A 145 -7.83 21.14 -5.13
C LEU A 145 -8.78 22.24 -5.60
N LYS A 146 -9.80 22.62 -4.80
CA LYS A 146 -10.72 23.72 -5.13
C LYS A 146 -10.01 25.06 -5.40
N ARG A 147 -8.85 25.29 -4.80
CA ARG A 147 -8.06 26.53 -4.98
C ARG A 147 -7.15 26.49 -6.20
N THR A 148 -6.79 25.30 -6.68
CA THR A 148 -5.72 25.13 -7.67
C THR A 148 -6.20 24.53 -8.99
N THR A 149 -7.22 23.66 -8.97
CA THR A 149 -7.71 22.96 -10.16
C THR A 149 -9.10 23.46 -10.56
N THR A 150 -9.34 23.55 -11.88
CA THR A 150 -10.67 23.85 -12.44
C THR A 150 -11.41 22.58 -12.87
N LYS A 151 -10.69 21.45 -12.90
CA LYS A 151 -11.20 20.13 -13.25
C LYS A 151 -11.18 19.21 -12.02
N PRO A 152 -12.15 18.29 -11.89
CA PRO A 152 -12.12 17.29 -10.83
C PRO A 152 -10.91 16.37 -10.99
N LEU A 153 -10.22 16.08 -9.89
CA LEU A 153 -9.17 15.07 -9.84
C LEU A 153 -9.77 13.68 -10.10
N THR A 154 -9.26 12.96 -11.09
CA THR A 154 -9.58 11.54 -11.26
C THR A 154 -8.63 10.71 -10.41
N MET A 155 -9.18 9.92 -9.49
CA MET A 155 -8.44 9.06 -8.57
C MET A 155 -8.77 7.60 -8.83
N ASP A 156 -7.76 6.82 -9.20
CA ASP A 156 -7.86 5.37 -9.33
C ASP A 156 -7.18 4.67 -8.17
N VAL A 157 -7.88 3.69 -7.61
CA VAL A 157 -7.37 2.86 -6.52
C VAL A 157 -7.38 1.41 -6.92
N PHE A 158 -6.23 0.76 -6.84
CA PHE A 158 -6.10 -0.65 -7.15
C PHE A 158 -5.87 -1.44 -5.87
N PHE A 159 -6.87 -2.20 -5.45
CA PHE A 159 -6.74 -3.10 -4.30
C PHE A 159 -6.18 -4.44 -4.75
N ALA A 160 -5.25 -4.98 -3.98
CA ALA A 160 -4.81 -6.36 -4.16
C ALA A 160 -5.94 -7.32 -3.74
N GLU A 161 -6.09 -8.44 -4.46
CA GLU A 161 -7.06 -9.46 -4.07
C GLU A 161 -6.71 -10.05 -2.69
N LYS A 162 -5.43 -10.35 -2.48
CA LYS A 162 -4.90 -10.97 -1.26
C LYS A 162 -3.81 -10.11 -0.64
N ASP A 163 -4.18 -9.32 0.35
CA ASP A 163 -3.27 -8.37 1.00
C ASP A 163 -3.09 -8.72 2.47
N HIS A 164 -1.93 -9.26 2.80
CA HIS A 164 -1.60 -9.71 4.14
C HIS A 164 -1.13 -8.59 5.07
N MET A 165 -1.02 -7.36 4.57
CA MET A 165 -0.61 -6.18 5.33
C MET A 165 -1.81 -5.32 5.72
N VAL A 166 -2.73 -5.09 4.78
CA VAL A 166 -3.88 -4.19 4.97
C VAL A 166 -5.24 -4.88 4.88
N GLY A 167 -5.24 -6.18 4.58
CA GLY A 167 -6.43 -7.01 4.44
C GLY A 167 -6.87 -7.14 2.99
N ASP A 168 -7.36 -8.33 2.62
CA ASP A 168 -7.95 -8.63 1.31
C ASP A 168 -8.99 -7.58 0.87
N ALA A 169 -9.22 -7.43 -0.44
CA ALA A 169 -10.06 -6.36 -0.99
C ALA A 169 -11.49 -6.23 -0.40
N ALA A 170 -12.05 -7.31 0.17
CA ALA A 170 -13.36 -7.30 0.83
C ALA A 170 -13.29 -7.24 2.37
N ALA A 171 -12.12 -6.95 2.94
CA ALA A 171 -11.88 -6.84 4.38
C ALA A 171 -12.09 -5.40 4.89
N GLN A 172 -12.05 -5.26 6.22
CA GLN A 172 -12.35 -4.01 6.92
C GLN A 172 -11.45 -2.84 6.51
N GLY A 173 -10.17 -3.10 6.22
CA GLY A 173 -9.21 -2.08 5.78
C GLY A 173 -9.65 -1.44 4.47
N PRO A 174 -9.64 -2.17 3.34
CA PRO A 174 -10.11 -1.65 2.05
C PRO A 174 -11.52 -1.07 2.11
N GLU A 175 -12.46 -1.69 2.83
CA GLU A 175 -13.82 -1.16 3.00
C GLU A 175 -13.83 0.21 3.70
N TRP A 176 -13.03 0.39 4.75
CA TRP A 176 -12.88 1.67 5.44
C TRP A 176 -12.28 2.73 4.50
N PHE A 177 -11.23 2.37 3.75
CA PHE A 177 -10.61 3.26 2.78
C PHE A 177 -11.60 3.68 1.69
N GLU A 178 -12.39 2.74 1.14
CA GLU A 178 -13.44 3.06 0.17
C GLU A 178 -14.46 4.05 0.76
N LYS A 179 -14.88 3.87 2.01
CA LYS A 179 -15.81 4.80 2.68
C LYS A 179 -15.23 6.21 2.80
N CYS A 180 -13.93 6.35 3.08
CA CYS A 180 -13.29 7.67 3.11
C CYS A 180 -13.47 8.39 1.76
N TRP A 181 -13.18 7.71 0.65
CA TRP A 181 -13.09 8.36 -0.67
C TRP A 181 -14.39 8.38 -1.48
N ASN A 182 -15.23 7.35 -1.37
CA ASN A 182 -16.46 7.21 -2.15
C ASN A 182 -17.67 7.93 -1.53
N ALA A 183 -17.49 8.64 -0.41
CA ALA A 183 -18.57 9.42 0.19
C ALA A 183 -19.06 10.53 -0.76
N GLU A 184 -20.36 10.83 -0.73
CA GLU A 184 -21.02 11.79 -1.63
C GLU A 184 -20.40 13.20 -1.53
N GLU A 185 -19.81 13.54 -0.39
CA GLU A 185 -19.11 14.80 -0.21
C GLU A 185 -17.87 14.86 -1.11
N ALA A 186 -17.82 15.91 -1.94
CA ALA A 186 -16.72 16.25 -2.85
C ALA A 186 -16.61 15.41 -4.14
N LYS A 187 -17.66 14.71 -4.57
CA LYS A 187 -17.72 14.05 -5.89
C LYS A 187 -17.56 15.02 -7.07
N ASP A 188 -17.85 16.31 -6.86
CA ASP A 188 -17.60 17.39 -7.81
C ASP A 188 -16.12 17.79 -7.91
N VAL A 189 -15.28 17.39 -6.95
CA VAL A 189 -13.85 17.72 -6.89
C VAL A 189 -12.97 16.51 -7.10
N ILE A 190 -13.36 15.34 -6.61
CA ILE A 190 -12.62 14.08 -6.76
C ILE A 190 -13.55 13.03 -7.33
N SER A 191 -13.22 12.55 -8.54
CA SER A 191 -13.86 11.39 -9.17
C SER A 191 -13.08 10.14 -8.77
N TYR A 192 -13.64 9.39 -7.82
CA TYR A 192 -13.04 8.18 -7.27
C TYR A 192 -13.48 6.93 -8.03
N SER A 193 -12.53 6.03 -8.31
CA SER A 193 -12.83 4.66 -8.73
C SER A 193 -11.86 3.66 -8.12
N SER A 194 -12.35 2.47 -7.79
CA SER A 194 -11.56 1.36 -7.28
C SER A 194 -11.61 0.15 -8.22
N THR A 195 -10.60 -0.70 -8.16
CA THR A 195 -10.54 -1.97 -8.89
C THR A 195 -9.77 -2.99 -8.08
N VAL A 196 -10.30 -4.20 -7.96
CA VAL A 196 -9.59 -5.34 -7.36
C VAL A 196 -8.72 -6.00 -8.43
N LEU A 197 -7.45 -6.25 -8.11
CA LEU A 197 -6.48 -6.92 -8.96
C LEU A 197 -6.39 -8.41 -8.60
N PRO A 198 -6.94 -9.31 -9.43
CA PRO A 198 -6.87 -10.74 -9.19
C PRO A 198 -5.41 -11.23 -9.17
N GLY A 199 -5.10 -12.11 -8.22
CA GLY A 199 -3.76 -12.67 -8.04
C GLY A 199 -2.72 -11.69 -7.50
N ALA A 200 -3.09 -10.45 -7.18
CA ALA A 200 -2.16 -9.47 -6.61
C ALA A 200 -2.11 -9.55 -5.08
N ASP A 201 -0.93 -9.19 -4.54
CA ASP A 201 -0.65 -8.89 -3.14
C ASP A 201 -0.15 -7.43 -2.97
N HIS A 202 0.21 -7.06 -1.73
CA HIS A 202 0.60 -5.67 -1.39
C HIS A 202 1.82 -5.19 -2.22
N GLU A 203 2.70 -6.12 -2.53
CA GLU A 203 3.99 -5.92 -3.18
C GLU A 203 3.88 -5.97 -4.70
N THR A 204 2.96 -6.78 -5.23
CA THR A 204 2.80 -7.02 -6.66
C THR A 204 1.75 -6.13 -7.31
N ALA A 205 0.98 -5.32 -6.56
CA ALA A 205 -0.09 -4.49 -7.12
C ALA A 205 0.35 -3.53 -8.24
N TRP A 206 1.64 -3.16 -8.29
CA TRP A 206 2.24 -2.35 -9.35
C TRP A 206 2.94 -3.14 -10.46
N SER A 207 2.96 -4.48 -10.39
CA SER A 207 3.63 -5.31 -11.39
C SER A 207 3.09 -5.08 -12.80
N ILE A 208 4.00 -5.09 -13.78
CA ILE A 208 3.70 -4.90 -15.20
C ILE A 208 2.69 -5.97 -15.67
N GLY A 209 2.83 -7.20 -15.17
CA GLY A 209 1.94 -8.31 -15.49
C GLY A 209 0.46 -8.08 -15.15
N LEU A 210 0.16 -7.21 -14.18
CA LEU A 210 -1.22 -6.84 -13.81
C LEU A 210 -1.78 -5.69 -14.66
N GLY A 211 -0.94 -5.07 -15.50
CA GLY A 211 -1.33 -3.99 -16.41
C GLY A 211 -1.61 -2.65 -15.73
N VAL A 212 -1.39 -2.51 -14.41
CA VAL A 212 -1.62 -1.26 -13.68
C VAL A 212 -0.76 -0.12 -14.21
N PRO A 213 0.58 -0.27 -14.39
CA PRO A 213 1.40 0.80 -14.97
C PRO A 213 0.90 1.24 -16.35
N LYS A 214 0.52 0.29 -17.21
CA LYS A 214 0.00 0.57 -18.55
C LYS A 214 -1.28 1.41 -18.47
N ARG A 215 -2.27 0.99 -17.68
CA ARG A 215 -3.54 1.72 -17.50
C ARG A 215 -3.28 3.15 -17.01
N VAL A 216 -2.40 3.31 -16.03
CA VAL A 216 -2.00 4.60 -15.46
C VAL A 216 -1.37 5.50 -16.51
N PHE A 217 -0.40 4.99 -17.29
CA PHE A 217 0.25 5.79 -18.33
C PHE A 217 -0.69 6.12 -19.50
N GLU A 218 -1.60 5.23 -19.88
CA GLU A 218 -2.63 5.51 -20.88
C GLU A 218 -3.53 6.66 -20.43
N ARG A 219 -4.02 6.60 -19.18
CA ARG A 219 -4.86 7.64 -18.57
C ARG A 219 -4.13 8.99 -18.47
N ILE A 220 -2.88 8.99 -18.00
CA ILE A 220 -2.02 10.20 -17.97
C ILE A 220 -1.81 10.75 -19.37
N SER A 221 -1.63 9.88 -20.38
CA SER A 221 -1.38 10.30 -21.76
C SER A 221 -2.64 10.82 -22.48
N GLY A 222 -3.83 10.65 -21.90
CA GLY A 222 -5.10 11.00 -22.54
C GLY A 222 -5.50 10.04 -23.67
N ARG A 223 -4.85 8.87 -23.74
CA ARG A 223 -5.28 7.77 -24.59
C ARG A 223 -6.35 7.02 -23.79
N ASN A 224 -7.57 6.91 -24.32
CA ASN A 224 -8.63 6.16 -23.65
C ASN A 224 -8.13 4.72 -23.42
N ALA A 225 -8.17 4.29 -22.16
CA ALA A 225 -7.96 2.90 -21.74
C ALA A 225 -9.20 2.05 -22.06
#